data_AF-A0A7W9B9D1-F1
#
_entry.id   AF-A0A7W9B9D1-F1
#
_cell.length_a   1.000
_cell.length_b   1.000
_cell.length_c   1.000
_cell.angle_alpha   90.00
_cell.angle_beta   90.00
_cell.angle_gamma   90.00
#
_symmetry.space_group_name_H-M   'P 1'
#
loop_
_entity.id
_entity.type
_entity.pdbx_description
1 polymer ?
#
loop_
_entity_poly.entity_id
_entity_poly.type
_entity_poly.pdbx_seq_one_letter_code
_entity_poly.pdbx_strand_id
1 'polypeptide(L)'
;MTISNPTAPVPAYMMRIRNQIRAAEAKADESLLAKLDVMSAILRARQIEDIPAPHVGQEAIIRLGRAIQSDISGANDVFRTHNALVADKTLITGMPGHDDTKVFAVEEEGRQAVA
;
A
#
# COMPACT_ATOMS: atom_id res chain seq x y z
N MET A 1 3.45 -38.88 3.97
CA MET A 1 3.87 -37.52 3.60
C MET A 1 3.48 -37.34 2.14
N THR A 2 2.27 -36.85 1.90
CA THR A 2 1.70 -36.71 0.54
C THR A 2 2.28 -35.46 -0.08
N ILE A 3 3.09 -35.65 -1.13
CA ILE A 3 3.66 -34.58 -1.94
C ILE A 3 2.49 -33.90 -2.66
N SER A 4 2.23 -32.64 -2.33
CA SER A 4 1.25 -31.78 -2.99
C SER A 4 1.64 -31.61 -4.47
N ASN A 5 0.68 -31.88 -5.36
CA ASN A 5 0.86 -31.74 -6.80
C ASN A 5 1.14 -30.26 -7.16
N PRO A 6 2.31 -29.89 -7.70
CA PRO A 6 2.74 -28.50 -7.92
C PRO A 6 2.00 -27.77 -9.08
N THR A 7 0.88 -28.33 -9.54
CA THR A 7 0.12 -27.83 -10.71
C THR A 7 -1.35 -27.53 -10.41
N ALA A 8 -1.75 -27.51 -9.13
CA ALA A 8 -3.12 -27.15 -8.77
C ALA A 8 -3.41 -25.70 -9.25
N PRO A 9 -4.37 -25.51 -10.19
CA PRO A 9 -4.65 -24.18 -10.72
C PRO A 9 -5.14 -23.28 -9.59
N VAL A 10 -4.61 -22.05 -9.52
CA VAL A 10 -5.08 -21.04 -8.57
C VAL A 10 -6.58 -20.82 -8.82
N PRO A 11 -7.45 -21.02 -7.81
CA PRO A 11 -8.87 -20.78 -7.98
C PRO A 11 -9.16 -19.35 -8.44
N ALA A 12 -10.07 -19.18 -9.42
CA ALA A 12 -10.36 -17.87 -10.01
C ALA A 12 -10.75 -16.78 -8.98
N TYR A 13 -11.39 -17.19 -7.87
CA TYR A 13 -11.75 -16.27 -6.80
C TYR A 13 -10.52 -15.68 -6.09
N MET A 14 -9.43 -16.42 -5.94
CA MET A 14 -8.19 -15.94 -5.29
C MET A 14 -7.53 -14.86 -6.14
N MET A 15 -7.48 -15.05 -7.45
CA MET A 15 -6.95 -14.04 -8.37
C MET A 15 -7.78 -12.76 -8.32
N ARG A 16 -9.11 -12.88 -8.26
CA ARG A 16 -10.01 -11.74 -8.09
C ARG A 16 -9.77 -11.00 -6.77
N ILE A 17 -9.68 -11.72 -5.65
CA ILE A 17 -9.45 -11.13 -4.32
C ILE A 17 -8.10 -10.39 -4.29
N ARG A 18 -7.05 -10.97 -4.87
CA ARG A 18 -5.75 -10.31 -4.97
C ARG A 18 -5.84 -8.99 -5.72
N ASN A 19 -6.51 -8.97 -6.87
CA ASN A 19 -6.69 -7.74 -7.65
C ASN A 19 -7.49 -6.69 -6.87
N GLN A 20 -8.49 -7.11 -6.09
CA GLN A 20 -9.25 -6.21 -5.23
C GLN A 20 -8.39 -5.60 -4.12
N ILE A 21 -7.48 -6.38 -3.53
CA ILE A 21 -6.56 -5.90 -2.50
C ILE A 21 -5.56 -4.91 -3.08
N ARG A 22 -4.96 -5.19 -4.23
CA ARG A 22 -4.09 -4.21 -4.91
C ARG A 22 -4.80 -2.91 -5.23
N ALA A 23 -6.06 -3.00 -5.67
CA ALA A 23 -6.87 -1.80 -5.90
C ALA A 23 -7.17 -1.04 -4.60
N ALA A 24 -7.31 -1.74 -3.47
CA ALA A 24 -7.48 -1.12 -2.17
C ALA A 24 -6.20 -0.45 -1.67
N GLU A 25 -5.03 -1.09 -1.84
CA GLU A 25 -3.71 -0.54 -1.54
C GLU A 25 -3.47 0.76 -2.30
N ALA A 26 -3.65 0.75 -3.62
CA ALA A 26 -3.47 1.95 -4.46
C ALA A 26 -4.38 3.11 -4.03
N LYS A 27 -5.65 2.82 -3.71
CA LYS A 27 -6.58 3.85 -3.22
C LYS A 27 -6.22 4.38 -1.83
N ALA A 28 -5.64 3.55 -0.97
CA ALA A 28 -5.16 3.99 0.32
C ALA A 28 -3.98 4.98 0.16
N ASP A 29 -3.06 4.69 -0.77
CA ASP A 29 -1.95 5.59 -1.09
C ASP A 29 -2.44 6.92 -1.69
N GLU A 30 -3.39 6.87 -2.63
CA GLU A 30 -4.00 8.08 -3.21
C GLU A 30 -4.70 8.94 -2.14
N SER A 31 -5.43 8.31 -1.21
CA SER A 31 -6.07 9.00 -0.09
C SER A 31 -5.04 9.67 0.83
N LEU A 32 -3.94 8.99 1.13
CA LEU A 32 -2.85 9.53 1.95
C LEU A 32 -2.23 10.77 1.31
N LEU A 33 -1.91 10.71 0.02
CA LEU A 33 -1.36 11.84 -0.74
C LEU A 33 -2.33 13.03 -0.76
N ALA A 34 -3.60 12.80 -1.06
CA ALA A 34 -4.61 13.86 -1.09
C ALA A 34 -4.73 14.58 0.27
N LYS A 35 -4.64 13.85 1.39
CA LYS A 35 -4.65 14.44 2.74
C LYS A 35 -3.40 15.27 3.02
N LEU A 36 -2.23 14.81 2.59
CA LEU A 36 -0.97 15.57 2.70
C LEU A 36 -1.02 16.87 1.88
N ASP A 37 -1.62 16.84 0.69
CA ASP A 37 -1.81 18.02 -0.15
C ASP A 37 -2.70 19.06 0.53
N VAL A 38 -3.81 18.64 1.16
CA VAL A 38 -4.66 19.54 1.95
C VAL A 38 -3.89 20.16 3.11
N MET A 39 -3.10 19.36 3.85
CA MET A 39 -2.29 19.88 4.95
C MET A 39 -1.28 20.92 4.46
N SER A 40 -0.61 20.63 3.35
CA SER A 40 0.34 21.54 2.68
C SER A 40 -0.33 22.84 2.25
N ALA A 41 -1.54 22.77 1.67
CA ALA A 41 -2.30 23.94 1.26
C ALA A 41 -2.65 24.86 2.45
N ILE A 42 -3.09 24.29 3.58
CA ILE A 42 -3.38 25.06 4.80
C ILE A 42 -2.11 25.75 5.31
N LEU A 43 -0.98 25.04 5.34
CA LEU A 43 0.30 25.61 5.79
C LEU A 43 0.80 26.72 4.87
N ARG A 44 0.65 26.58 3.56
CA ARG A 44 1.01 27.62 2.58
C ARG A 44 0.10 28.84 2.70
N ALA A 45 -1.20 28.65 2.88
CA ALA A 45 -2.14 29.76 3.06
C ALA A 45 -1.76 30.67 4.24
N ARG A 46 -1.22 30.09 5.33
CA ARG A 46 -0.73 30.87 6.48
C ARG A 46 0.43 31.81 6.17
N GLN A 47 1.18 31.54 5.10
CA GLN A 47 2.39 32.28 4.72
C GLN A 47 2.11 33.42 3.73
N ILE A 48 0.95 33.40 3.06
CA ILE A 48 0.60 34.32 1.97
C ILE A 48 -0.12 35.58 2.50
N GLU A 49 -0.70 35.52 3.70
CA GLU A 49 -1.42 36.64 4.31
C GLU A 49 -0.47 37.78 4.76
N ASP A 50 -0.89 39.04 4.55
CA ASP A 50 -0.15 40.25 4.93
C ASP A 50 0.22 40.29 6.43
N ILE A 51 -0.58 39.62 7.26
CA ILE A 51 -0.28 39.34 8.66
C ILE A 51 -0.30 37.81 8.83
N PRO A 52 0.86 37.17 9.03
CA PRO A 52 0.90 35.73 9.28
C PRO A 52 -0.04 35.36 10.42
N ALA A 53 -0.96 34.43 10.15
CA ALA A 53 -1.96 33.97 11.12
C ALA A 53 -1.61 32.54 11.59
N PRO A 54 -0.59 32.38 12.45
CA PRO A 54 -0.01 31.07 12.78
C PRO A 54 -0.99 30.08 13.42
N HIS A 55 -2.09 30.58 13.99
CA HIS A 55 -3.10 29.76 14.66
C HIS A 55 -4.31 29.42 13.78
N VAL A 56 -4.49 30.07 12.62
CA VAL A 56 -5.62 29.79 11.73
C VAL A 56 -5.48 28.39 11.15
N GLY A 57 -6.54 27.59 11.25
CA GLY A 57 -6.54 26.20 10.80
C GLY A 57 -5.70 25.23 11.65
N GLN A 58 -5.20 25.64 12.83
CA GLN A 58 -4.37 24.77 13.67
C GLN A 58 -5.12 23.51 14.11
N GLU A 59 -6.36 23.67 14.55
CA GLU A 59 -7.25 22.55 14.85
C GLU A 59 -7.49 21.64 13.65
N ALA A 60 -7.61 22.22 12.45
CA ALA A 60 -7.79 21.45 11.22
C ALA A 60 -6.54 20.62 10.89
N ILE A 61 -5.33 21.21 11.01
CA ILE A 61 -4.06 20.50 10.82
C ILE A 61 -3.91 19.37 11.84
N ILE A 62 -4.20 19.60 13.12
CA ILE A 62 -4.10 18.57 14.16
C ILE A 62 -5.07 17.42 13.86
N ARG A 63 -6.32 17.72 13.48
CA ARG A 63 -7.31 16.70 13.10
C ARG A 63 -6.87 15.93 11.85
N LEU A 64 -6.35 16.62 10.85
CA LEU A 64 -5.85 16.00 9.63
C LEU A 64 -4.63 15.11 9.89
N GLY A 65 -3.72 15.53 10.78
CA GLY A 65 -2.58 14.73 11.20
C GLY A 65 -3.00 13.44 11.91
N ARG A 66 -4.03 13.49 12.76
CA ARG A 66 -4.62 12.27 13.37
C ARG A 66 -5.26 11.36 12.32
N ALA A 67 -5.97 11.93 11.34
CA ALA A 67 -6.55 11.15 10.25
C ALA A 67 -5.47 10.44 9.43
N ILE A 68 -4.36 11.13 9.11
CA ILE A 68 -3.21 10.55 8.40
C ILE A 68 -2.59 9.39 9.20
N GLN A 69 -2.39 9.54 10.51
CA GLN A 69 -1.86 8.45 11.36
C GLN A 69 -2.79 7.22 11.39
N SER A 70 -4.10 7.47 11.43
CA SER A 70 -5.11 6.41 11.35
C SER A 70 -5.09 5.70 9.99
N ASP A 71 -4.98 6.45 8.90
CA ASP A 71 -4.87 5.91 7.54
C ASP A 71 -3.63 5.04 7.38
N ILE A 72 -2.47 5.48 7.86
CA ILE A 72 -1.22 4.69 7.81
C ILE A 72 -1.40 3.36 8.55
N SER A 73 -2.05 3.39 9.71
CA SER A 73 -2.36 2.17 10.46
C SER A 73 -3.28 1.24 9.67
N GLY A 74 -4.35 1.80 9.06
CA GLY A 74 -5.27 1.04 8.21
C GLY A 74 -4.61 0.46 6.96
N ALA A 75 -3.75 1.24 6.28
CA ALA A 75 -3.00 0.78 5.12
C ALA A 75 -2.07 -0.40 5.46
N ASN A 76 -1.39 -0.33 6.60
CA ASN A 76 -0.58 -1.45 7.11
C ASN A 76 -1.40 -2.73 7.31
N ASP A 77 -2.64 -2.62 7.79
CA ASP A 77 -3.51 -3.79 7.96
C ASP A 77 -3.99 -4.37 6.62
N VAL A 78 -4.17 -3.53 5.60
CA VAL A 78 -4.43 -3.98 4.22
C VAL A 78 -3.22 -4.75 3.67
N PHE A 79 -2.00 -4.23 3.82
CA PHE A 79 -0.77 -4.93 3.39
C PHE A 79 -0.56 -6.25 4.15
N ARG A 80 -0.87 -6.30 5.45
CA ARG A 80 -0.83 -7.56 6.22
C ARG A 80 -1.85 -8.58 5.71
N THR A 81 -3.04 -8.13 5.34
CA THR A 81 -4.08 -8.98 4.73
C THR A 81 -3.59 -9.55 3.40
N HIS A 82 -2.94 -8.74 2.57
CA HIS A 82 -2.30 -9.21 1.33
C HIS A 82 -1.29 -10.33 1.63
N ASN A 83 -0.36 -10.11 2.57
CA ASN A 83 0.65 -11.10 2.92
C ASN A 83 0.05 -12.41 3.45
N ALA A 84 -1.01 -12.33 4.26
CA ALA A 84 -1.73 -13.51 4.74
C ALA A 84 -2.31 -14.33 3.57
N LEU A 85 -2.91 -13.69 2.58
CA LEU A 85 -3.45 -14.39 1.41
C LEU A 85 -2.36 -14.99 0.49
N VAL A 86 -1.19 -14.37 0.43
CA VAL A 86 -0.03 -14.95 -0.27
C VAL A 86 0.45 -16.22 0.44
N ALA A 87 0.47 -16.22 1.77
CA ALA A 87 0.78 -17.39 2.56
C ALA A 87 -0.27 -18.51 2.34
N ASP A 88 -1.56 -18.17 2.37
CA ASP A 88 -2.65 -19.12 2.11
C ASP A 88 -2.55 -19.74 0.70
N LYS A 89 -2.27 -18.93 -0.32
CA LYS A 89 -2.00 -19.45 -1.67
C LYS A 89 -0.86 -20.46 -1.65
N THR A 90 0.23 -20.14 -0.96
CA THR A 90 1.41 -21.02 -0.89
C THR A 90 1.04 -22.36 -0.25
N LEU A 91 0.26 -22.34 0.83
CA LEU A 91 -0.23 -23.55 1.49
C LEU A 91 -1.15 -24.39 0.58
N ILE A 92 -2.02 -23.73 -0.19
CA ILE A 92 -3.02 -24.41 -1.02
C ILE A 92 -2.43 -24.96 -2.32
N THR A 93 -1.53 -24.23 -2.95
CA THR A 93 -1.01 -24.56 -4.29
C THR A 93 0.38 -25.19 -4.26
N GLY A 94 1.10 -25.10 -3.14
CA GLY A 94 2.52 -25.47 -3.03
C GLY A 94 3.46 -24.54 -3.82
N MET A 95 2.93 -23.53 -4.52
CA MET A 95 3.73 -22.58 -5.27
C MET A 95 4.18 -21.42 -4.35
N PRO A 96 5.49 -21.16 -4.23
CA PRO A 96 5.97 -20.11 -3.36
C PRO A 96 5.66 -18.71 -3.90
N GLY A 97 5.28 -17.81 -2.98
CA GLY A 97 5.55 -16.39 -3.09
C GLY A 97 4.52 -15.51 -3.82
N HIS A 98 4.90 -14.23 -3.88
CA HIS A 98 4.26 -13.16 -4.62
C HIS A 98 4.54 -13.40 -6.12
N ASP A 99 3.51 -13.48 -6.95
CA ASP A 99 3.70 -13.76 -8.39
C ASP A 99 4.44 -12.61 -9.11
N ASP A 100 4.55 -11.47 -8.45
CA ASP A 100 4.98 -10.17 -8.93
C ASP A 100 6.30 -9.68 -8.33
N THR A 101 6.84 -10.30 -7.27
CA THR A 101 8.24 -10.05 -6.89
C THR A 101 9.23 -10.63 -7.91
N LYS A 102 8.79 -11.61 -8.71
CA LYS A 102 9.60 -12.15 -9.81
C LYS A 102 9.91 -11.11 -10.89
N VAL A 103 9.05 -10.11 -11.07
CA VAL A 103 9.27 -9.05 -12.08
C VAL A 103 10.40 -8.12 -11.65
N PHE A 104 10.46 -7.74 -10.37
CA PHE A 104 11.53 -6.90 -9.84
C PHE A 104 12.86 -7.65 -9.65
N ALA A 105 12.83 -8.93 -9.27
CA ALA A 105 14.04 -9.73 -9.11
C ALA A 105 14.79 -9.94 -10.44
N VAL A 106 14.06 -10.10 -11.55
CA VAL A 106 14.66 -10.23 -12.89
C VAL A 106 15.28 -8.90 -13.35
N GLU A 107 14.70 -7.76 -13.00
CA GLU A 107 15.29 -6.44 -13.27
C GLU A 107 16.56 -6.17 -12.44
N GLU A 108 16.63 -6.70 -11.22
CA GLU A 108 17.79 -6.55 -10.33
C GLU A 108 18.98 -7.43 -10.77
N GLU A 109 18.73 -8.69 -11.17
CA GLU A 109 19.75 -9.55 -11.82
C GLU A 109 20.24 -8.94 -13.15
N GLY A 110 19.35 -8.32 -13.92
CA GLY A 110 19.70 -7.59 -15.13
C GLY A 110 20.56 -6.35 -14.91
N ARG A 111 20.50 -5.72 -13.72
CA ARG A 111 21.36 -4.59 -13.34
C ARG A 111 22.70 -5.04 -12.74
N GLN A 112 22.75 -6.16 -12.01
CA GLN A 112 24.01 -6.68 -11.47
C GLN A 112 24.90 -7.34 -12.55
N ALA A 113 24.36 -7.69 -13.71
CA ALA A 113 25.14 -8.17 -14.85
C ALA A 113 25.85 -7.06 -15.66
N VAL A 114 25.66 -5.78 -15.28
CA VAL A 114 26.28 -4.61 -15.93
C VAL A 114 27.00 -3.76 -14.87
N ALA A 115 27.98 -4.35 -14.19
CA ALA A 115 28.94 -3.65 -13.34
C ALA A 115 30.34 -4.28 -13.50
#